data_AF-A0A7W1DS56-F1
#
_entry.id   AF-A0A7W1DS56-F1
#
_cell.length_a   1.000
_cell.length_b   1.000
_cell.length_c   1.000
_cell.angle_alpha   90.00
_cell.angle_beta   90.00
_cell.angle_gamma   90.00
#
_symmetry.space_group_name_H-M   'P 1'
#
loop_
_entity.id
_entity.type
_entity.pdbx_description
1 polymer ?
#
loop_
_entity_poly.entity_id
_entity_poly.type
_entity_poly.pdbx_seq_one_letter_code
_entity_poly.pdbx_strand_id
1 'polypeptide(L)'
;MSRAASTSGSSVATRLAAFVLERHPFALASVLTALDSAGQAIGDSESSIDAVRRKFAHDLEARLRTNGTAAGIANTTPGSSAPRRFDAAVEEVVRACDGFLRRAAIRASLSPDERREILRGMLLTRAVDNRLKTFFTSGEVRFGDAPFQGKGFRSLGQEAIYAAAIRLRRGETFRDEDEGEWRGDIVAPLIRDLGVALAMKPDGETVRLVLSAQMGKAGPPMNGKDLHIGDLSNGILPAAAPLAVSTLNAAGMAMAFAREGSGRVALSFIGEGGSSLGEWHEAINLCAARRLTA
;
A
#
# COMPACT_ATOMS: atom_id res chain seq x y z
N MET A 1 18.26 -24.98 28.58
CA MET A 1 17.82 -24.21 27.40
C MET A 1 16.31 -24.07 27.47
N SER A 2 15.83 -22.93 27.97
CA SER A 2 14.41 -22.66 28.15
C SER A 2 13.74 -22.58 26.78
N ARG A 3 12.74 -23.43 26.54
CA ARG A 3 11.83 -23.30 25.40
C ARG A 3 11.23 -21.90 25.47
N ALA A 4 11.49 -21.07 24.45
CA ALA A 4 10.78 -19.82 24.27
C ALA A 4 9.29 -20.09 24.39
N ALA A 5 8.66 -19.51 25.41
CA ALA A 5 7.23 -19.58 25.60
C ALA A 5 6.58 -19.11 24.30
N SER A 6 5.71 -19.95 23.73
CA SER A 6 4.84 -19.54 22.64
C SER A 6 4.10 -18.29 23.10
N THR A 7 4.30 -17.16 22.43
CA THR A 7 3.50 -15.96 22.64
C THR A 7 2.06 -16.28 22.24
N SER A 8 1.27 -16.77 23.20
CA SER A 8 -0.18 -16.71 23.12
C SER A 8 -0.54 -15.28 22.73
N GLY A 9 -1.21 -15.11 21.59
CA GLY A 9 -1.35 -13.82 20.92
C GLY A 9 -1.92 -12.75 21.84
N SER A 10 -1.14 -11.71 22.10
CA SER A 10 -1.62 -10.52 22.81
C SER A 10 -2.85 -9.96 22.09
N SER A 11 -3.93 -9.73 22.85
CA SER A 11 -5.22 -9.25 22.34
C SER A 11 -5.06 -7.96 21.54
N VAL A 12 -5.98 -7.66 20.62
CA VAL A 12 -5.98 -6.37 19.88
C VAL A 12 -5.92 -5.18 20.85
N ALA A 13 -6.67 -5.24 21.95
CA ALA A 13 -6.70 -4.19 22.98
C ALA A 13 -5.33 -4.00 23.64
N THR A 14 -4.67 -5.09 24.04
CA THR A 14 -3.33 -5.03 24.65
C THR A 14 -2.29 -4.45 23.67
N ARG A 15 -2.37 -4.83 22.39
CA ARG A 15 -1.46 -4.27 21.36
C ARG A 15 -1.75 -2.80 21.07
N LEU A 16 -3.01 -2.36 21.09
CA LEU A 16 -3.38 -0.95 20.97
C LEU A 16 -2.84 -0.15 22.17
N ALA A 17 -3.00 -0.65 23.39
CA ALA A 17 -2.46 0.00 24.59
C ALA A 17 -0.94 0.16 24.52
N ALA A 18 -0.21 -0.86 24.05
CA ALA A 18 1.24 -0.78 23.83
C ALA A 18 1.59 0.28 22.78
N PHE A 19 0.88 0.32 21.64
CA PHE A 19 1.07 1.34 20.61
C PHE A 19 0.82 2.75 21.14
N VAL A 20 -0.24 2.95 21.92
CA VAL A 20 -0.57 4.26 22.53
C VAL A 20 0.46 4.65 23.58
N LEU A 21 0.94 3.72 24.40
CA LEU A 21 1.99 4.00 25.38
C LEU A 21 3.27 4.50 24.69
N GLU A 22 3.63 3.93 23.54
CA GLU A 22 4.81 4.33 22.76
C GLU A 22 4.62 5.69 22.08
N ARG A 23 3.45 5.96 21.49
CA ARG A 23 3.23 7.12 20.61
C ARG A 23 2.55 8.31 21.30
N HIS A 24 1.63 8.04 22.21
CA HIS A 24 0.76 9.03 22.86
C HIS A 24 0.55 8.68 24.35
N PRO A 25 1.62 8.59 25.17
CA PRO A 25 1.53 8.05 26.54
C PRO A 25 0.52 8.78 27.43
N PHE A 26 0.37 10.10 27.27
CA PHE A 26 -0.58 10.90 28.05
C PHE A 26 -2.06 10.65 27.70
N ALA A 27 -2.33 10.04 26.55
CA ALA A 27 -3.68 9.65 26.15
C ALA A 27 -4.07 8.25 26.65
N LEU A 28 -3.13 7.48 27.22
CA LEU A 28 -3.33 6.07 27.54
C LEU A 28 -4.53 5.83 28.47
N ALA A 29 -4.70 6.65 29.51
CA ALA A 29 -5.82 6.52 30.44
C ALA A 29 -7.19 6.72 29.73
N SER A 30 -7.29 7.74 28.87
CA SER A 30 -8.49 8.00 28.06
C SER A 30 -8.76 6.85 27.08
N VAL A 31 -7.72 6.29 26.46
CA VAL A 31 -7.85 5.15 25.54
C VAL A 31 -8.33 3.89 26.27
N LEU A 32 -7.73 3.53 27.40
CA LEU A 32 -8.13 2.34 28.17
C LEU A 32 -9.60 2.45 28.62
N THR A 33 -9.99 3.61 29.13
CA THR A 33 -11.38 3.85 29.55
C THR A 33 -12.36 3.80 28.37
N ALA A 34 -11.94 4.32 27.20
CA ALA A 34 -12.75 4.24 25.98
C ALA A 34 -12.89 2.80 25.47
N LEU A 35 -11.87 1.97 25.62
CA LEU A 35 -11.94 0.54 25.32
C LEU A 35 -12.94 -0.19 26.23
N ASP A 36 -12.90 0.09 27.53
CA ASP A 36 -13.82 -0.51 28.50
C ASP A 36 -15.28 -0.13 28.19
N SER A 37 -15.51 1.12 27.80
CA SER A 37 -16.84 1.67 27.49
C SER A 37 -17.39 1.24 26.12
N ALA A 38 -16.50 0.89 25.18
CA ALA A 38 -16.89 0.38 23.87
C ALA A 38 -17.62 -0.97 23.97
N GLY A 39 -17.44 -1.71 25.07
CA GLY A 39 -18.00 -3.03 25.32
C GLY A 39 -16.90 -4.08 25.24
N GLN A 40 -16.84 -4.98 26.23
CA GLN A 40 -15.74 -5.92 26.39
C GLN A 40 -15.51 -6.80 25.16
N ALA A 41 -14.21 -6.92 24.84
CA ALA A 41 -13.56 -7.66 23.76
C ALA A 41 -13.70 -7.03 22.36
N ILE A 42 -12.72 -6.17 22.01
CA ILE A 42 -12.26 -6.14 20.63
C ILE A 42 -11.86 -7.57 20.28
N GLY A 43 -12.70 -8.25 19.50
CA GLY A 43 -12.44 -9.61 19.06
C GLY A 43 -11.24 -9.65 18.10
N ASP A 44 -10.88 -10.86 17.70
CA ASP A 44 -9.74 -11.09 16.80
C ASP A 44 -10.15 -11.19 15.32
N SER A 45 -11.44 -11.00 15.00
CA SER A 45 -11.94 -11.00 13.61
C SER A 45 -12.06 -9.58 13.06
N GLU A 46 -11.95 -9.43 11.73
CA GLU A 46 -12.19 -8.16 11.04
C GLU A 46 -13.53 -7.52 11.43
N SER A 47 -14.61 -8.29 11.37
CA SER A 47 -15.96 -7.80 11.68
C SER A 47 -16.09 -7.29 13.12
N SER A 48 -15.48 -7.99 14.07
CA SER A 48 -15.52 -7.61 15.48
C SER A 48 -14.73 -6.32 15.75
N ILE A 49 -13.58 -6.15 15.08
CA ILE A 49 -12.75 -4.95 15.20
C ILE A 49 -13.45 -3.76 14.52
N ASP A 50 -13.98 -3.93 13.31
CA ASP A 50 -14.63 -2.84 12.59
C ASP A 50 -15.94 -2.38 13.27
N ALA A 51 -16.67 -3.28 13.92
CA ALA A 51 -17.89 -2.94 14.65
C ALA A 51 -17.67 -1.94 15.79
N VAL A 52 -16.50 -1.97 16.45
CA VAL A 52 -16.21 -1.13 17.63
C VAL A 52 -15.51 0.19 17.28
N ARG A 53 -14.84 0.28 16.12
CA ARG A 53 -13.99 1.43 15.74
C ARG A 53 -14.69 2.79 15.85
N ARG A 54 -15.90 2.92 15.29
CA ARG A 54 -16.64 4.20 15.30
C ARG A 54 -17.03 4.64 16.71
N LYS A 55 -17.58 3.72 17.51
CA LYS A 55 -17.99 4.00 18.90
C LYS A 55 -16.78 4.35 19.76
N PHE A 56 -15.70 3.59 19.62
CA PHE A 56 -14.44 3.85 20.31
C PHE A 56 -13.84 5.22 19.96
N ALA A 57 -13.77 5.57 18.67
CA ALA A 57 -13.23 6.85 18.22
C ALA A 57 -14.02 8.04 18.78
N HIS A 58 -15.35 7.97 18.73
CA HIS A 58 -16.23 9.01 19.28
C HIS A 58 -16.08 9.17 20.79
N ASP A 59 -16.05 8.06 21.55
CA ASP A 59 -15.88 8.11 23.00
C ASP A 59 -14.48 8.61 23.41
N LEU A 60 -13.43 8.18 22.69
CA LEU A 60 -12.08 8.67 22.90
C LEU A 60 -11.97 10.18 22.64
N GLU A 61 -12.54 10.65 21.53
CA GLU A 61 -12.55 12.08 21.20
C GLU A 61 -13.23 12.90 22.31
N ALA A 62 -14.43 12.48 22.73
CA ALA A 62 -15.15 13.16 23.81
C ALA A 62 -14.32 13.25 25.09
N ARG A 63 -13.68 12.14 25.51
CA ARG A 63 -12.84 12.09 26.71
C ARG A 63 -11.62 12.99 26.62
N LEU A 64 -10.91 12.97 25.49
CA LEU A 64 -9.73 13.81 25.29
C LEU A 64 -10.11 15.30 25.35
N ARG A 65 -11.27 15.67 24.80
CA ARG A 65 -11.79 17.04 24.87
C ARG A 65 -12.25 17.44 26.27
N THR A 66 -12.78 16.52 27.07
CA THR A 66 -13.16 16.80 28.47
C THR A 66 -11.94 16.92 29.38
N ASN A 67 -10.89 16.14 29.14
CA ASN A 67 -9.72 16.06 30.00
C ASN A 67 -8.69 17.19 29.77
N GLY A 68 -8.90 18.07 28.79
CA GLY A 68 -8.01 19.19 28.50
C GLY A 68 -8.77 20.46 28.12
N THR A 69 -8.13 21.61 28.31
CA THR A 69 -8.67 22.90 27.88
C THR A 69 -7.58 23.78 27.29
N ALA A 70 -7.92 24.51 26.23
CA ALA A 70 -7.07 25.54 25.63
C ALA A 70 -7.53 26.96 25.99
N ALA A 71 -8.53 27.09 26.86
CA ALA A 71 -9.08 28.38 27.27
C ALA A 71 -8.01 29.21 28.00
N GLY A 72 -7.87 30.48 27.62
CA GLY A 72 -6.90 31.40 28.23
C GLY A 72 -5.43 31.14 27.87
N ILE A 73 -5.14 30.18 26.98
CA ILE A 73 -3.77 29.89 26.54
C ILE A 73 -3.39 30.78 25.34
N ALA A 74 -2.21 31.41 25.42
CA ALA A 74 -1.70 32.26 24.36
C ALA A 74 -1.38 31.48 23.06
N ASN A 75 -1.36 32.20 21.95
CA ASN A 75 -1.00 31.65 20.65
C ASN A 75 0.52 31.64 20.48
N THR A 76 1.08 30.52 20.04
CA THR A 76 2.52 30.39 19.74
C THR A 76 2.87 30.91 18.33
N THR A 77 1.88 30.99 17.43
CA THR A 77 2.07 31.39 16.03
C THR A 77 0.82 32.09 15.51
N PRO A 78 0.93 33.18 14.72
CA PRO A 78 -0.23 33.80 14.07
C PRO A 78 -1.07 32.79 13.29
N GLY A 79 -2.40 32.87 13.42
CA GLY A 79 -3.35 31.98 12.72
C GLY A 79 -3.56 30.59 13.35
N SER A 80 -2.71 30.17 14.28
CA SER A 80 -2.80 28.88 14.99
C SER A 80 -3.22 29.09 16.44
N SER A 81 -4.54 29.21 16.66
CA SER A 81 -5.09 29.45 17.99
C SER A 81 -4.87 28.27 18.93
N ALA A 82 -4.78 28.51 20.24
CA ALA A 82 -4.65 27.41 21.21
C ALA A 82 -5.77 26.34 21.09
N PRO A 83 -7.06 26.71 20.91
CA PRO A 83 -8.12 25.72 20.65
C PRO A 83 -7.86 24.89 19.38
N ARG A 84 -7.45 25.52 18.26
CA ARG A 84 -7.15 24.79 17.02
C ARG A 84 -6.01 23.78 17.19
N ARG A 85 -4.96 24.16 17.93
CA ARG A 85 -3.83 23.26 18.22
C ARG A 85 -4.27 22.08 19.09
N PHE A 86 -5.12 22.34 20.09
CA PHE A 86 -5.68 21.29 20.93
C PHE A 86 -6.56 20.33 20.12
N ASP A 87 -7.45 20.86 19.28
CA ASP A 87 -8.30 20.06 18.39
C ASP A 87 -7.47 19.16 17.46
N ALA A 88 -6.41 19.71 16.85
CA ALA A 88 -5.51 18.96 15.99
C ALA A 88 -4.79 17.82 16.75
N ALA A 89 -4.36 18.07 18.00
CA ALA A 89 -3.73 17.06 18.83
C ALA A 89 -4.71 15.93 19.23
N VAL A 90 -5.96 16.27 19.54
CA VAL A 90 -7.02 15.28 19.79
C VAL A 90 -7.24 14.44 18.53
N GLU A 91 -7.40 15.08 17.37
CA GLU A 91 -7.63 14.40 16.10
C GLU A 91 -6.47 13.47 15.72
N GLU A 92 -5.23 13.88 15.98
CA GLU A 92 -4.04 13.05 15.78
C GLU A 92 -4.12 11.74 16.56
N VAL A 93 -4.43 11.80 17.85
CA VAL A 93 -4.53 10.60 18.71
C VAL A 93 -5.67 9.69 18.25
N VAL A 94 -6.84 10.26 17.96
CA VAL A 94 -8.01 9.50 17.51
C VAL A 94 -7.71 8.80 16.17
N ARG A 95 -7.12 9.52 15.21
CA ARG A 95 -6.74 8.97 13.90
C ARG A 95 -5.66 7.90 14.04
N ALA A 96 -4.69 8.07 14.93
CA ALA A 96 -3.65 7.08 15.18
C ALA A 96 -4.23 5.77 15.72
N CYS A 97 -5.16 5.85 16.68
CA CYS A 97 -5.84 4.69 17.25
C CYS A 97 -6.76 4.01 16.23
N ASP A 98 -7.57 4.77 15.48
CA ASP A 98 -8.41 4.21 14.43
C ASP A 98 -7.58 3.52 13.33
N GLY A 99 -6.49 4.16 12.91
CA GLY A 99 -5.56 3.58 11.95
C GLY A 99 -4.91 2.29 12.46
N PHE A 100 -4.59 2.20 13.75
CA PHE A 100 -4.13 0.96 14.36
C PHE A 100 -5.19 -0.14 14.26
N LEU A 101 -6.43 0.15 14.66
CA LEU A 101 -7.54 -0.81 14.61
C LEU A 101 -7.83 -1.25 13.18
N ARG A 102 -7.78 -0.33 12.19
CA ARG A 102 -7.93 -0.69 10.78
C ARG A 102 -6.85 -1.67 10.31
N ARG A 103 -5.59 -1.44 10.69
CA ARG A 103 -4.49 -2.37 10.37
C ARG A 103 -4.67 -3.73 11.04
N ALA A 104 -5.18 -3.75 12.28
CA ALA A 104 -5.50 -4.99 12.98
C ALA A 104 -6.62 -5.77 12.28
N ALA A 105 -7.67 -5.07 11.82
CA ALA A 105 -8.78 -5.65 11.07
C ALA A 105 -8.31 -6.24 9.72
N ILE A 106 -7.50 -5.50 8.95
CA ILE A 106 -6.90 -6.00 7.70
C ILE A 106 -6.08 -7.26 7.97
N ARG A 107 -5.24 -7.27 9.02
CA ARG A 107 -4.45 -8.46 9.36
C ARG A 107 -5.33 -9.66 9.72
N ALA A 108 -6.43 -9.42 10.42
CA ALA A 108 -7.39 -10.44 10.80
C ALA A 108 -8.17 -11.00 9.60
N SER A 109 -8.40 -10.19 8.56
CA SER A 109 -9.12 -10.62 7.37
C SER A 109 -8.32 -11.47 6.40
N LEU A 110 -6.99 -11.50 6.51
CA LEU A 110 -6.14 -12.33 5.65
C LEU A 110 -6.27 -13.81 5.97
N SER A 111 -6.70 -14.59 4.98
CA SER A 111 -6.76 -16.05 5.03
C SER A 111 -5.35 -16.67 5.12
N PRO A 112 -5.23 -17.93 5.58
CA PRO A 112 -3.96 -18.64 5.55
C PRO A 112 -3.33 -18.74 4.16
N ASP A 113 -4.14 -18.86 3.10
CA ASP A 113 -3.65 -18.96 1.73
C ASP A 113 -3.14 -17.63 1.20
N GLU A 114 -3.86 -16.52 1.45
CA GLU A 114 -3.35 -15.19 1.13
C GLU A 114 -2.03 -14.91 1.85
N ARG A 115 -1.89 -15.30 3.13
CA ARG A 115 -0.62 -15.14 3.87
C ARG A 115 0.52 -15.93 3.25
N ARG A 116 0.26 -17.16 2.81
CA ARG A 116 1.27 -17.98 2.10
C ARG A 116 1.62 -17.38 0.75
N GLU A 117 0.63 -16.87 0.01
CA GLU A 117 0.85 -16.21 -1.28
C GLU A 117 1.70 -14.95 -1.10
N ILE A 118 1.35 -14.07 -0.15
CA ILE A 118 2.14 -12.86 0.16
C ILE A 118 3.59 -13.25 0.48
N LEU A 119 3.81 -14.25 1.34
CA LEU A 119 5.16 -14.69 1.68
C LEU A 119 5.93 -15.19 0.45
N ARG A 120 5.30 -16.05 -0.38
CA ARG A 120 5.91 -16.53 -1.63
C ARG A 120 6.21 -15.37 -2.59
N GLY A 121 5.27 -14.44 -2.72
CA GLY A 121 5.41 -13.24 -3.53
C GLY A 121 6.59 -12.38 -3.09
N MET A 122 6.71 -12.11 -1.79
CA MET A 122 7.86 -11.38 -1.23
C MET A 122 9.19 -12.08 -1.51
N LEU A 123 9.24 -13.41 -1.36
CA LEU A 123 10.43 -14.20 -1.67
C LEU A 123 10.75 -14.17 -3.17
N LEU A 124 9.74 -14.26 -4.04
CA LEU A 124 9.89 -14.15 -5.48
C LEU A 124 10.43 -12.77 -5.87
N THR A 125 9.85 -11.68 -5.36
CA THR A 125 10.35 -10.32 -5.62
C THR A 125 11.82 -10.20 -5.23
N ARG A 126 12.20 -10.67 -4.03
CA ARG A 126 13.60 -10.64 -3.58
C ARG A 126 14.52 -11.49 -4.46
N ALA A 127 14.07 -12.66 -4.91
CA ALA A 127 14.85 -13.54 -5.77
C ALA A 127 15.10 -12.89 -7.14
N VAL A 128 14.07 -12.28 -7.75
CA VAL A 128 14.20 -11.56 -9.02
C VAL A 128 15.11 -10.34 -8.87
N ASP A 129 14.95 -9.55 -7.81
CA ASP A 129 15.84 -8.42 -7.48
C ASP A 129 17.30 -8.83 -7.32
N ASN A 130 17.55 -9.98 -6.70
CA ASN A 130 18.91 -10.50 -6.54
C ASN A 130 19.48 -10.95 -7.88
N ARG A 131 18.68 -11.56 -8.76
CA ARG A 131 19.12 -11.91 -10.11
C ARG A 131 19.46 -10.67 -10.93
N LEU A 132 18.62 -9.64 -10.87
CA LEU A 132 18.89 -8.34 -11.50
C LEU A 132 20.18 -7.71 -10.97
N LYS A 133 20.42 -7.77 -9.66
CA LYS A 133 21.69 -7.33 -9.08
C LYS A 133 22.87 -8.10 -9.66
N THR A 134 22.79 -9.42 -9.75
CA THR A 134 23.85 -10.25 -10.34
C THR A 134 24.13 -9.86 -11.79
N PHE A 135 23.10 -9.65 -12.61
CA PHE A 135 23.27 -9.16 -13.99
C PHE A 135 24.02 -7.83 -14.02
N PHE A 136 23.59 -6.88 -13.20
CA PHE A 136 24.20 -5.55 -13.12
C PHE A 136 25.68 -5.60 -12.71
N THR A 137 26.03 -6.42 -11.70
CA THR A 137 27.39 -6.43 -11.14
C THR A 137 28.37 -7.34 -11.88
N SER A 138 27.89 -8.42 -12.49
CA SER A 138 28.78 -9.41 -13.14
C SER A 138 29.14 -9.06 -14.58
N GLY A 139 28.29 -8.29 -15.28
CA GLY A 139 28.43 -8.09 -16.72
C GLY A 139 28.27 -9.39 -17.53
N GLU A 140 27.56 -10.39 -16.99
CA GLU A 140 27.28 -11.66 -17.69
C GLU A 140 26.39 -11.45 -18.92
N VAL A 141 25.53 -10.42 -18.90
CA VAL A 141 24.75 -9.99 -20.06
C VAL A 141 25.59 -9.04 -20.90
N ARG A 142 25.71 -9.33 -22.20
CA ARG A 142 26.59 -8.59 -23.12
C ARG A 142 25.88 -8.24 -24.43
N PHE A 143 26.34 -7.16 -25.05
CA PHE A 143 26.04 -6.80 -26.43
C PHE A 143 27.36 -6.78 -27.22
N GLY A 144 27.60 -7.81 -28.03
CA GLY A 144 28.94 -8.09 -28.56
C GLY A 144 29.93 -8.31 -27.41
N ASP A 145 31.06 -7.61 -27.45
CA ASP A 145 32.09 -7.70 -26.41
C ASP A 145 31.81 -6.81 -25.20
N ALA A 146 30.86 -5.87 -25.30
CA ALA A 146 30.56 -4.91 -24.24
C ALA A 146 29.58 -5.48 -23.22
N PRO A 147 29.88 -5.41 -21.90
CA PRO A 147 28.92 -5.76 -20.87
C PRO A 147 27.76 -4.77 -20.85
N PHE A 148 26.54 -5.28 -20.74
CA PHE A 148 25.34 -4.49 -20.55
C PHE A 148 24.83 -4.67 -19.13
N GLN A 149 24.88 -3.61 -18.34
CA GLN A 149 24.50 -3.65 -16.92
C GLN A 149 22.98 -3.50 -16.72
N GLY A 150 22.26 -2.97 -17.71
CA GLY A 150 20.85 -2.61 -17.55
C GLY A 150 20.66 -1.45 -16.56
N LYS A 151 19.45 -1.33 -15.98
CA LYS A 151 19.15 -0.34 -14.94
C LYS A 151 19.11 -0.93 -13.54
N GLY A 152 18.72 -2.19 -13.41
CA GLY A 152 18.71 -2.91 -12.13
C GLY A 152 17.85 -2.19 -11.08
N PHE A 153 16.64 -1.76 -11.44
CA PHE A 153 15.74 -1.15 -10.46
C PHE A 153 15.35 -2.22 -9.42
N ARG A 154 15.78 -2.03 -8.18
CA ARG A 154 15.57 -2.99 -7.08
C ARG A 154 14.50 -2.50 -6.12
N SER A 155 13.72 -3.44 -5.62
CA SER A 155 12.63 -3.28 -4.66
C SER A 155 13.02 -3.83 -3.28
N LEU A 156 14.33 -3.86 -2.97
CA LEU A 156 14.85 -4.38 -1.70
C LEU A 156 14.25 -3.61 -0.51
N GLY A 157 13.60 -4.34 0.40
CA GLY A 157 12.89 -3.77 1.54
C GLY A 157 11.46 -3.32 1.23
N GLN A 158 11.03 -3.40 -0.03
CA GLN A 158 9.69 -3.04 -0.51
C GLN A 158 8.94 -4.26 -1.05
N GLU A 159 9.41 -5.48 -0.78
CA GLU A 159 8.83 -6.71 -1.34
C GLU A 159 7.37 -6.93 -0.89
N ALA A 160 7.00 -6.38 0.27
CA ALA A 160 5.63 -6.42 0.78
C ALA A 160 4.62 -5.67 -0.12
N ILE A 161 5.06 -4.82 -1.05
CA ILE A 161 4.21 -4.19 -2.06
C ILE A 161 3.46 -5.23 -2.91
N TYR A 162 3.99 -6.45 -3.03
CA TYR A 162 3.28 -7.59 -3.62
C TYR A 162 1.87 -7.78 -3.04
N ALA A 163 1.71 -7.57 -1.72
CA ALA A 163 0.43 -7.73 -1.04
C ALA A 163 -0.66 -6.77 -1.54
N ALA A 164 -0.30 -5.67 -2.21
CA ALA A 164 -1.26 -4.68 -2.69
C ALA A 164 -2.21 -5.23 -3.77
N ALA A 165 -1.79 -6.27 -4.51
CA ALA A 165 -2.60 -6.84 -5.60
C ALA A 165 -3.39 -8.10 -5.23
N ILE A 166 -3.24 -8.65 -4.02
CA ILE A 166 -3.73 -10.02 -3.71
C ILE A 166 -5.25 -10.16 -3.84
N ARG A 167 -6.00 -9.08 -3.60
CA ARG A 167 -7.47 -9.00 -3.70
C ARG A 167 -7.97 -8.21 -4.90
N LEU A 168 -7.06 -7.79 -5.80
CA LEU A 168 -7.47 -7.19 -7.06
C LEU A 168 -8.12 -8.26 -7.96
N ARG A 169 -9.00 -7.82 -8.85
CA ARG A 169 -9.55 -8.61 -9.94
C ARG A 169 -8.43 -8.93 -10.94
N ARG A 170 -7.70 -10.02 -10.70
CA ARG A 170 -6.53 -10.46 -11.48
C ARG A 170 -6.60 -11.94 -11.86
N GLY A 171 -5.77 -12.34 -12.82
CA GLY A 171 -5.71 -13.72 -13.34
C GLY A 171 -6.60 -13.96 -14.56
N GLU A 172 -6.53 -15.17 -15.10
CA GLU A 172 -7.15 -15.54 -16.37
C GLU A 172 -8.67 -15.35 -16.40
N THR A 173 -9.35 -15.47 -15.26
CA THR A 173 -10.81 -15.25 -15.15
C THR A 173 -11.25 -13.83 -15.47
N PHE A 174 -10.32 -12.87 -15.55
CA PHE A 174 -10.61 -11.47 -15.89
C PHE A 174 -10.14 -11.10 -17.30
N ARG A 175 -9.86 -12.10 -18.13
CA ARG A 175 -9.64 -11.94 -19.56
C ARG A 175 -10.89 -12.37 -20.31
N ASP A 176 -11.23 -11.61 -21.35
CA ASP A 176 -12.24 -12.04 -22.29
C ASP A 176 -11.74 -13.25 -23.09
N GLU A 177 -12.56 -14.30 -23.19
CA GLU A 177 -12.21 -15.55 -23.86
C GLU A 177 -12.07 -15.36 -25.39
N ASP A 178 -12.82 -14.41 -25.96
CA ASP A 178 -12.94 -14.24 -27.41
C ASP A 178 -12.04 -13.11 -27.96
N GLU A 179 -11.81 -12.05 -27.18
CA GLU A 179 -11.11 -10.85 -27.65
C GLU A 179 -9.75 -10.60 -26.96
N GLY A 180 -9.44 -11.33 -25.88
CA GLY A 180 -8.21 -11.13 -25.10
C GLY A 180 -8.15 -9.80 -24.35
N GLU A 181 -9.28 -9.08 -24.25
CA GLU A 181 -9.37 -7.79 -23.55
C GLU A 181 -9.27 -7.97 -22.03
N TRP A 182 -8.49 -7.10 -21.37
CA TRP A 182 -8.33 -7.12 -19.92
C TRP A 182 -9.49 -6.42 -19.20
N ARG A 183 -10.30 -7.19 -18.46
CA ARG A 183 -11.45 -6.71 -17.67
C ARG A 183 -11.15 -6.61 -16.16
N GLY A 184 -9.95 -7.00 -15.74
CA GLY A 184 -9.51 -6.98 -14.35
C GLY A 184 -9.13 -5.59 -13.85
N ASP A 185 -8.75 -5.48 -12.58
CA ASP A 185 -8.20 -4.23 -12.04
C ASP A 185 -6.84 -3.94 -12.65
N ILE A 186 -6.38 -2.69 -12.53
CA ILE A 186 -5.10 -2.28 -13.11
C ILE A 186 -4.14 -1.80 -12.03
N VAL A 187 -2.85 -1.99 -12.29
CA VAL A 187 -1.76 -1.47 -11.47
C VAL A 187 -0.84 -0.61 -12.32
N ALA A 188 -0.43 0.52 -11.77
CA ALA A 188 0.51 1.45 -12.37
C ALA A 188 1.79 1.49 -11.51
N PRO A 189 2.65 0.45 -11.62
CA PRO A 189 3.88 0.37 -10.84
C PRO A 189 4.85 1.49 -11.22
N LEU A 190 5.65 1.93 -10.25
CA LEU A 190 6.89 2.64 -10.49
C LEU A 190 8.06 1.67 -10.60
N ILE A 191 9.24 2.24 -10.87
CA ILE A 191 10.50 1.51 -11.02
C ILE A 191 10.85 0.57 -9.85
N ARG A 192 10.32 0.79 -8.64
CA ARG A 192 10.60 -0.04 -7.44
C ARG A 192 9.40 -0.86 -6.97
N ASP A 193 8.33 -0.94 -7.75
CA ASP A 193 7.12 -1.66 -7.38
C ASP A 193 7.04 -3.03 -8.04
N LEU A 194 8.19 -3.69 -8.25
CA LEU A 194 8.25 -5.00 -8.91
C LEU A 194 7.32 -6.03 -8.26
N GLY A 195 7.14 -5.95 -6.94
CA GLY A 195 6.25 -6.82 -6.18
C GLY A 195 4.82 -6.81 -6.73
N VAL A 196 4.24 -5.64 -7.04
CA VAL A 196 2.85 -5.57 -7.52
C VAL A 196 2.71 -6.15 -8.93
N ALA A 197 3.71 -5.93 -9.78
CA ALA A 197 3.71 -6.45 -11.14
C ALA A 197 3.81 -7.99 -11.14
N LEU A 198 4.68 -8.55 -10.29
CA LEU A 198 4.74 -10.00 -10.08
C LEU A 198 3.44 -10.55 -9.50
N ALA A 199 2.76 -9.79 -8.63
CA ALA A 199 1.51 -10.23 -8.03
C ALA A 199 0.34 -10.31 -9.02
N MET A 200 0.31 -9.45 -10.05
CA MET A 200 -0.74 -9.52 -11.08
C MET A 200 -0.68 -10.82 -11.89
N LYS A 201 0.51 -11.38 -12.11
CA LYS A 201 0.72 -12.68 -12.76
C LYS A 201 1.97 -13.39 -12.19
N PRO A 202 1.84 -14.17 -11.10
CA PRO A 202 2.98 -14.69 -10.35
C PRO A 202 3.55 -15.99 -10.93
N ASP A 203 4.00 -15.93 -12.18
CA ASP A 203 4.60 -17.08 -12.89
C ASP A 203 5.97 -16.76 -13.50
N GLY A 204 6.59 -17.79 -14.08
CA GLY A 204 7.91 -17.70 -14.69
C GLY A 204 7.95 -16.78 -15.93
N GLU A 205 6.82 -16.58 -16.60
CA GLU A 205 6.76 -15.72 -17.78
C GLU A 205 6.87 -14.25 -17.37
N THR A 206 6.17 -13.82 -16.32
CA THR A 206 6.33 -12.46 -15.78
C THR A 206 7.76 -12.22 -15.32
N VAL A 207 8.40 -13.20 -14.66
CA VAL A 207 9.83 -13.12 -14.30
C VAL A 207 10.69 -12.93 -15.54
N ARG A 208 10.45 -13.71 -16.60
CA ARG A 208 11.17 -13.58 -17.88
C ARG A 208 10.99 -12.19 -18.48
N LEU A 209 9.77 -11.63 -18.46
CA LEU A 209 9.48 -10.27 -18.96
C LEU A 209 10.25 -9.21 -18.18
N VAL A 210 10.28 -9.29 -16.84
CA VAL A 210 11.05 -8.36 -15.97
C VAL A 210 12.53 -8.38 -16.35
N LEU A 211 13.12 -9.58 -16.39
CA LEU A 211 14.55 -9.74 -16.69
C LEU A 211 14.86 -9.29 -18.13
N SER A 212 13.98 -9.58 -19.08
CA SER A 212 14.15 -9.19 -20.49
C SER A 212 14.10 -7.67 -20.67
N ALA A 213 13.13 -7.00 -20.03
CA ALA A 213 13.00 -5.55 -20.07
C ALA A 213 14.25 -4.86 -19.49
N GLN A 214 14.62 -5.20 -18.25
CA GLN A 214 15.77 -4.59 -17.57
C GLN A 214 17.10 -4.81 -18.29
N MET A 215 17.22 -5.92 -19.03
CA MET A 215 18.38 -6.28 -19.84
C MET A 215 18.28 -5.83 -21.31
N GLY A 216 17.28 -5.02 -21.68
CA GLY A 216 17.15 -4.44 -23.02
C GLY A 216 17.01 -5.49 -24.13
N LYS A 217 16.43 -6.66 -23.84
CA LYS A 217 16.30 -7.74 -24.81
C LYS A 217 15.26 -7.41 -25.87
N ALA A 218 15.52 -7.85 -27.10
CA ALA A 218 14.52 -7.85 -28.17
C ALA A 218 13.33 -8.76 -27.80
N GLY A 219 12.13 -8.40 -28.27
CA GLY A 219 10.88 -9.07 -27.93
C GLY A 219 10.15 -8.45 -26.72
N PRO A 220 9.07 -9.09 -26.26
CA PRO A 220 8.26 -8.57 -25.15
C PRO A 220 9.06 -8.35 -23.85
N PRO A 221 8.69 -7.36 -23.02
CA PRO A 221 7.51 -6.49 -23.19
C PRO A 221 7.76 -5.24 -24.04
N MET A 222 9.01 -4.74 -24.11
CA MET A 222 9.31 -3.41 -24.67
C MET A 222 10.13 -3.44 -25.98
N ASN A 223 10.40 -4.62 -26.54
CA ASN A 223 11.24 -4.80 -27.74
C ASN A 223 12.61 -4.12 -27.62
N GLY A 224 13.18 -4.10 -26.41
CA GLY A 224 14.45 -3.45 -26.09
C GLY A 224 14.44 -1.92 -26.10
N LYS A 225 13.28 -1.28 -26.33
CA LYS A 225 13.16 0.19 -26.43
C LYS A 225 13.01 0.88 -25.08
N ASP A 226 12.63 0.13 -24.06
CA ASP A 226 12.43 0.60 -22.70
C ASP A 226 12.83 -0.51 -21.72
N LEU A 227 13.23 -0.13 -20.50
CA LEU A 227 13.75 -1.01 -19.46
C LEU A 227 12.76 -1.26 -18.31
N HIS A 228 11.57 -0.65 -18.38
CA HIS A 228 10.50 -0.84 -17.42
C HIS A 228 9.70 -2.12 -17.70
N ILE A 229 9.15 -2.70 -16.63
CA ILE A 229 8.11 -3.73 -16.78
C ILE A 229 6.83 -3.07 -17.31
N GLY A 230 6.13 -3.77 -18.19
CA GLY A 230 4.76 -3.49 -18.61
C GLY A 230 4.14 -4.75 -19.19
N ASP A 231 2.85 -4.96 -18.91
CA ASP A 231 2.06 -6.06 -19.46
C ASP A 231 0.58 -5.70 -19.37
N LEU A 232 0.13 -4.87 -20.32
CA LEU A 232 -1.25 -4.38 -20.36
C LEU A 232 -2.26 -5.51 -20.46
N SER A 233 -1.86 -6.66 -21.03
CA SER A 233 -2.71 -7.83 -21.14
C SER A 233 -3.10 -8.39 -19.77
N ASN A 234 -2.32 -8.10 -18.72
CA ASN A 234 -2.57 -8.47 -17.32
C ASN A 234 -2.80 -7.25 -16.42
N GLY A 235 -3.19 -6.10 -16.99
CA GLY A 235 -3.47 -4.89 -16.22
C GLY A 235 -2.23 -4.21 -15.63
N ILE A 236 -1.02 -4.54 -16.10
CA ILE A 236 0.23 -3.94 -15.62
C ILE A 236 0.62 -2.81 -16.58
N LEU A 237 0.44 -1.56 -16.16
CA LEU A 237 0.90 -0.42 -16.96
C LEU A 237 2.44 -0.40 -16.98
N PRO A 238 3.05 -0.02 -18.12
CA PRO A 238 4.47 0.26 -18.16
C PRO A 238 4.83 1.36 -17.15
N ALA A 239 5.83 1.11 -16.30
CA ALA A 239 6.33 2.17 -15.44
C ALA A 239 6.92 3.30 -16.30
N ALA A 240 6.64 4.55 -15.92
CA ALA A 240 7.13 5.72 -16.64
C ALA A 240 8.27 6.39 -15.85
N ALA A 241 9.28 6.91 -16.55
CA ALA A 241 10.38 7.63 -15.91
C ALA A 241 9.93 8.93 -15.19
N PRO A 242 8.98 9.72 -15.74
CA PRO A 242 8.37 10.82 -14.99
C PRO A 242 7.49 10.27 -13.86
N LEU A 243 7.90 10.52 -12.61
CA LEU A 243 7.43 9.80 -11.42
C LEU A 243 5.91 9.84 -11.17
N ALA A 244 5.22 10.92 -11.54
CA ALA A 244 3.79 11.09 -11.24
C ALA A 244 2.86 10.74 -12.40
N VAL A 245 3.39 10.44 -13.60
CA VAL A 245 2.57 10.16 -14.80
C VAL A 245 1.72 8.90 -14.63
N SER A 246 2.25 7.87 -13.97
CA SER A 246 1.49 6.66 -13.64
C SER A 246 0.22 6.96 -12.85
N THR A 247 0.28 7.94 -11.95
CA THR A 247 -0.86 8.33 -11.11
C THR A 247 -1.92 9.08 -11.90
N LEU A 248 -1.52 10.01 -12.78
CA LEU A 248 -2.47 10.68 -13.67
C LEU A 248 -3.17 9.68 -14.60
N ASN A 249 -2.41 8.74 -15.16
CA ASN A 249 -2.97 7.68 -16.00
C ASN A 249 -3.97 6.82 -15.21
N ALA A 250 -3.62 6.41 -13.99
CA ALA A 250 -4.51 5.64 -13.12
C ALA A 250 -5.79 6.42 -12.78
N ALA A 251 -5.69 7.73 -12.50
CA ALA A 251 -6.86 8.59 -12.26
C ALA A 251 -7.77 8.68 -13.50
N GLY A 252 -7.20 8.81 -14.70
CA GLY A 252 -7.95 8.80 -15.96
C GLY A 252 -8.65 7.46 -16.21
N MET A 253 -7.97 6.34 -15.95
CA MET A 253 -8.56 5.00 -16.08
C MET A 253 -9.67 4.77 -15.04
N ALA A 254 -9.49 5.21 -13.80
CA ALA A 254 -10.55 5.17 -12.78
C ALA A 254 -11.76 6.03 -13.16
N MET A 255 -11.54 7.16 -13.84
CA MET A 255 -12.64 7.96 -14.40
C MET A 255 -13.39 7.21 -15.50
N ALA A 256 -12.69 6.47 -16.37
CA ALA A 256 -13.34 5.61 -17.36
C ALA A 256 -14.16 4.51 -16.68
N PHE A 257 -13.59 3.81 -15.69
CA PHE A 257 -14.28 2.77 -14.94
C PHE A 257 -15.55 3.29 -14.25
N ALA A 258 -15.49 4.50 -13.67
CA ALA A 258 -16.64 5.15 -13.07
C ALA A 258 -17.74 5.49 -14.09
N ARG A 259 -17.36 5.94 -15.29
CA ARG A 259 -18.32 6.23 -16.38
C ARG A 259 -18.96 4.98 -16.96
N GLU A 260 -18.23 3.88 -17.02
CA GLU A 260 -18.71 2.57 -17.48
C GLU A 260 -19.53 1.83 -16.41
N GLY A 261 -19.39 2.20 -15.14
CA GLY A 261 -19.99 1.46 -14.04
C GLY A 261 -19.38 0.06 -13.84
N SER A 262 -18.13 -0.16 -14.28
CA SER A 262 -17.50 -1.49 -14.28
C SER A 262 -17.09 -1.99 -12.89
N GLY A 263 -17.04 -1.09 -11.90
CA GLY A 263 -16.60 -1.39 -10.55
C GLY A 263 -15.14 -1.84 -10.45
N ARG A 264 -14.34 -1.61 -11.49
CA ARG A 264 -12.88 -1.82 -11.51
C ARG A 264 -12.18 -0.74 -10.69
N VAL A 265 -10.99 -1.06 -10.19
CA VAL A 265 -10.10 -0.12 -9.52
C VAL A 265 -8.80 0.06 -10.28
N ALA A 266 -8.19 1.23 -10.13
CA ALA A 266 -6.84 1.52 -10.58
C ALA A 266 -5.93 1.76 -9.38
N LEU A 267 -4.78 1.07 -9.31
CA LEU A 267 -3.84 1.23 -8.20
C LEU A 267 -2.54 1.87 -8.70
N SER A 268 -2.23 3.08 -8.22
CA SER A 268 -0.95 3.74 -8.48
C SER A 268 -0.08 3.80 -7.22
N PHE A 269 1.22 3.93 -7.43
CA PHE A 269 2.22 4.08 -6.39
C PHE A 269 2.95 5.41 -6.58
N ILE A 270 3.37 6.01 -5.46
CA ILE A 270 4.26 7.17 -5.48
C ILE A 270 5.27 7.04 -4.35
N GLY A 271 6.54 7.34 -4.65
CA GLY A 271 7.55 7.54 -3.61
C GLY A 271 7.33 8.89 -2.93
N GLU A 272 7.82 9.03 -1.70
CA GLU A 272 7.70 10.29 -0.93
C GLU A 272 8.19 11.50 -1.74
N GLY A 273 9.38 11.43 -2.35
CA GLY A 273 9.87 12.52 -3.20
C GLY A 273 8.99 12.83 -4.42
N GLY A 274 8.23 11.86 -4.94
CA GLY A 274 7.28 12.08 -6.03
C GLY A 274 5.98 12.73 -5.57
N SER A 275 5.65 12.69 -4.28
CA SER A 275 4.44 13.31 -3.73
C SER A 275 4.47 14.83 -3.72
N SER A 276 5.64 15.44 -3.97
CA SER A 276 5.82 16.89 -4.12
C SER A 276 5.55 17.40 -5.54
N LEU A 277 5.22 16.51 -6.48
CA LEU A 277 4.98 16.87 -7.88
C LEU A 277 3.54 17.34 -8.09
N GLY A 278 3.34 18.37 -8.92
CA GLY A 278 2.02 18.95 -9.18
C GLY A 278 1.02 17.94 -9.75
N GLU A 279 1.50 17.08 -10.64
CA GLU A 279 0.74 16.00 -11.28
C GLU A 279 0.14 15.02 -10.26
N TRP A 280 0.86 14.76 -9.17
CA TRP A 280 0.36 13.92 -8.07
C TRP A 280 -0.80 14.61 -7.34
N HIS A 281 -0.66 15.90 -7.04
CA HIS A 281 -1.72 16.68 -6.40
C HIS A 281 -2.96 16.80 -7.27
N GLU A 282 -2.78 17.02 -8.58
CA GLU A 282 -3.87 17.05 -9.55
C GLU A 282 -4.64 15.72 -9.58
N ALA A 283 -3.91 14.59 -9.63
CA ALA A 283 -4.51 13.26 -9.64
C ALA A 283 -5.35 12.99 -8.38
N ILE A 284 -4.80 13.22 -7.19
CA ILE A 284 -5.55 13.04 -5.93
C ILE A 284 -6.78 13.94 -5.89
N ASN A 285 -6.62 15.21 -6.25
CA ASN A 285 -7.72 16.17 -6.21
C ASN A 285 -8.86 15.74 -7.16
N LEU A 286 -8.54 15.30 -8.37
CA LEU A 286 -9.53 14.80 -9.32
C LEU A 286 -10.24 13.56 -8.79
N CYS A 287 -9.49 12.57 -8.27
CA CYS A 287 -10.05 11.36 -7.70
C CYS A 287 -10.99 11.67 -6.52
N ALA A 288 -10.59 12.56 -5.62
CA ALA A 288 -11.40 12.97 -4.47
C ALA A 288 -12.66 13.73 -4.89
N ALA A 289 -12.53 14.74 -5.76
CA ALA A 289 -13.65 15.57 -6.21
C ALA A 289 -14.70 14.75 -6.98
N ARG A 290 -14.27 13.73 -7.72
CA ARG A 290 -15.14 12.88 -8.54
C ARG A 290 -15.51 11.55 -7.87
N ARG A 291 -14.97 11.27 -6.68
CA ARG A 291 -15.13 9.98 -5.95
C ARG A 291 -14.76 8.78 -6.82
N LEU A 292 -13.62 8.88 -7.51
CA LEU A 292 -13.14 7.82 -8.40
C LEU A 292 -12.61 6.62 -7.60
N THR A 293 -12.65 5.45 -8.22
CA THR A 293 -12.10 4.19 -7.69
C THR A 293 -10.61 4.04 -8.06
N ALA A 294 -9.81 5.02 -7.65
CA ALA A 294 -8.35 5.08 -7.84
C ALA A 294 -7.60 5.19 -6.50
#